data_AF-A0AAW5CB80-F1
#
_entry.id   AF-A0AAW5CB80-F1
#
_cell.length_a   1.000
_cell.length_b   1.000
_cell.length_c   1.000
_cell.angle_alpha   90.00
_cell.angle_beta   90.00
_cell.angle_gamma   90.00
#
_symmetry.space_group_name_H-M   'P 1'
#
loop_
_entity.id
_entity.type
_entity.pdbx_description
1 polymer ?
#
loop_
_entity_poly.entity_id
_entity_poly.type
_entity_poly.pdbx_seq_one_letter_code
_entity_poly.pdbx_strand_id
1 'polypeptide(L)'
;MSKLYVFAIGGSGSRVLRSLTMLLSSGVHTNYEIVPMIVDPDQSNGDLVRTVDVMRSYENIHNALSFNNNEKNEFFKNPISALNDDGNYLLPLVGTSGISFENYLSLGTMSLENQAIMRMLFSNANLASDMNVGFKGNPNIGSIVLNQFTDSKDYNTFATNFVNGDKVFIISSIFGGTGASGFPLLLKNMRTNSNTALANAPIGAVSLLPYFNLKTDKKSSIQADSFITKAKAALNYYEKNVTGNNTLDDMYYLGDDFSAAGYDNCDGGGNQQNNAHLVEMLAALSIIDFAGKQSQQNAVKNTNFHEFGLESDSQSVMFADFGIETNNIICKPLSMMAILNSYLNNRDASHRSSQKWAKDKSSILGDSFWRSSNFSAYNKYKQCFEEWLSEMKENHISFEPFRLDKSSVDALDIIVGITPHYGFLSKKGCDYIDKKLSDNIGKISANLNPLQSFLELFYITLKEICENKLKL
;
A
#
# COMPACT_ATOMS: atom_id res chain seq x y z
N MET A 1 20.04 7.15 -2.30
CA MET A 1 19.22 6.68 -1.16
C MET A 1 19.28 5.16 -1.21
N SER A 2 19.27 4.45 -0.07
CA SER A 2 19.17 2.98 -0.10
C SER A 2 17.76 2.57 -0.50
N LYS A 3 17.60 1.34 -1.01
CA LYS A 3 16.32 0.81 -1.51
C LYS A 3 15.67 -0.12 -0.49
N LEU A 4 14.36 -0.01 -0.36
CA LEU A 4 13.52 -0.99 0.32
C LEU A 4 12.68 -1.71 -0.74
N TYR A 5 13.07 -2.94 -1.03
CA TYR A 5 12.39 -3.80 -1.99
C TYR A 5 11.18 -4.45 -1.33
N VAL A 6 9.98 -4.09 -1.77
CA VAL A 6 8.71 -4.54 -1.15
C VAL A 6 8.05 -5.57 -2.06
N PHE A 7 8.13 -6.85 -1.68
CA PHE A 7 7.49 -7.93 -2.39
C PHE A 7 6.05 -8.11 -1.92
N ALA A 8 5.09 -7.84 -2.80
CA ALA A 8 3.67 -7.96 -2.52
C ALA A 8 3.07 -9.19 -3.20
N ILE A 9 2.72 -10.22 -2.43
CA ILE A 9 2.33 -11.51 -2.99
C ILE A 9 0.79 -11.65 -3.01
N GLY A 10 0.24 -11.75 -4.22
CA GLY A 10 -1.19 -11.86 -4.52
C GLY A 10 -1.99 -10.58 -4.24
N GLY A 11 -3.30 -10.65 -4.51
CA GLY A 11 -4.22 -9.50 -4.35
C GLY A 11 -4.19 -8.81 -2.98
N SER A 12 -4.06 -9.57 -1.88
CA SER A 12 -3.91 -8.95 -0.54
C SER A 12 -2.62 -8.13 -0.43
N GLY A 13 -1.51 -8.59 -1.03
CA GLY A 13 -0.27 -7.84 -1.09
C GLY A 13 -0.43 -6.53 -1.86
N SER A 14 -1.12 -6.57 -3.00
CA SER A 14 -1.45 -5.37 -3.79
C SER A 14 -2.26 -4.35 -2.99
N ARG A 15 -3.29 -4.80 -2.25
CA ARG A 15 -4.11 -3.92 -1.40
C ARG A 15 -3.31 -3.23 -0.28
N VAL A 16 -2.32 -3.91 0.31
CA VAL A 16 -1.39 -3.29 1.26
C VAL A 16 -0.51 -2.24 0.58
N LEU A 17 0.01 -2.50 -0.63
CA LEU A 17 0.77 -1.50 -1.39
C LEU A 17 -0.07 -0.27 -1.75
N ARG A 18 -1.36 -0.45 -2.07
CA ARG A 18 -2.27 0.68 -2.27
C ARG A 18 -2.34 1.54 -1.01
N SER A 19 -2.52 0.92 0.15
CA SER A 19 -2.55 1.63 1.44
C SER A 19 -1.21 2.32 1.76
N LEU A 20 -0.07 1.66 1.50
CA LEU A 20 1.25 2.28 1.62
C LEU A 20 1.36 3.53 0.73
N THR A 21 0.92 3.44 -0.51
CA THR A 21 0.97 4.56 -1.46
C THR A 21 0.13 5.74 -0.99
N MET A 22 -1.07 5.49 -0.43
CA MET A 22 -1.90 6.54 0.17
C MET A 22 -1.22 7.21 1.36
N LEU A 23 -0.63 6.43 2.28
CA LEU A 23 0.13 6.96 3.42
C LEU A 23 1.29 7.84 2.94
N LEU A 24 2.10 7.35 2.00
CA LEU A 24 3.25 8.09 1.48
C LEU A 24 2.84 9.40 0.77
N SER A 25 1.70 9.43 0.07
CA SER A 25 1.20 10.66 -0.56
C SER A 25 0.87 11.76 0.45
N SER A 26 0.41 11.38 1.65
CA SER A 26 0.04 12.32 2.71
C SER A 26 1.24 12.97 3.40
N GLY A 27 2.45 12.45 3.15
CA GLY A 27 3.69 12.91 3.78
C GLY A 27 4.23 12.02 4.88
N VAL A 28 3.66 10.81 5.06
CA VAL A 28 4.39 9.72 5.71
C VAL A 28 5.60 9.41 4.85
N HIS A 29 6.77 9.21 5.47
CA HIS A 29 8.00 8.96 4.73
C HIS A 29 8.84 7.87 5.40
N THR A 30 9.74 7.32 4.59
CA THR A 30 10.82 6.45 5.03
C THR A 30 12.15 7.07 4.61
N ASN A 31 13.26 6.52 5.08
CA ASN A 31 14.59 6.90 4.61
C ASN A 31 15.03 6.10 3.37
N TYR A 32 14.08 5.45 2.69
CA TYR A 32 14.31 4.53 1.59
C TYR A 32 13.52 4.91 0.35
N GLU A 33 14.11 4.66 -0.81
CA GLU A 33 13.36 4.54 -2.06
C GLU A 33 12.61 3.21 -2.01
N ILE A 34 11.29 3.25 -2.19
CA ILE A 34 10.45 2.05 -2.18
C ILE A 34 10.44 1.48 -3.59
N VAL A 35 10.80 0.20 -3.73
CA VAL A 35 10.76 -0.53 -5.00
C VAL A 35 9.75 -1.68 -4.87
N PRO A 36 8.48 -1.46 -5.26
CA PRO A 36 7.45 -2.50 -5.20
C PRO A 36 7.67 -3.58 -6.26
N MET A 37 7.49 -4.84 -5.87
CA MET A 37 7.49 -6.01 -6.75
C MET A 37 6.27 -6.88 -6.45
N ILE A 38 5.25 -6.77 -7.28
CA ILE A 38 3.99 -7.48 -7.13
C ILE A 38 4.07 -8.85 -7.79
N VAL A 39 3.82 -9.90 -7.01
CA VAL A 39 3.78 -11.29 -7.46
C VAL A 39 2.32 -11.74 -7.49
N ASP A 40 1.66 -11.53 -8.62
CA ASP A 40 0.29 -12.03 -8.84
C ASP A 40 0.19 -12.73 -10.21
N PRO A 41 -0.16 -14.02 -10.27
CA PRO A 41 -0.47 -14.70 -11.54
C PRO A 41 -1.66 -14.06 -12.28
N ASP A 42 -2.62 -13.47 -11.57
CA ASP A 42 -3.80 -12.86 -12.16
C ASP A 42 -3.59 -11.38 -12.47
N GLN A 43 -3.03 -11.12 -13.65
CA GLN A 43 -2.79 -9.76 -14.13
C GLN A 43 -4.09 -8.97 -14.40
N SER A 44 -5.22 -9.66 -14.51
CA SER A 44 -6.53 -9.03 -14.71
C SER A 44 -7.26 -8.72 -13.40
N ASN A 45 -6.66 -9.05 -12.26
CA ASN A 45 -7.21 -8.80 -10.94
C ASN A 45 -7.52 -7.31 -10.72
N GLY A 46 -8.76 -6.99 -10.36
CA GLY A 46 -9.21 -5.61 -10.20
C GLY A 46 -8.45 -4.83 -9.11
N ASP A 47 -8.16 -5.47 -7.96
CA ASP A 47 -7.39 -4.88 -6.86
C ASP A 47 -5.93 -4.59 -7.27
N LEU A 48 -5.34 -5.49 -8.07
CA LEU A 48 -4.01 -5.29 -8.65
C LEU A 48 -3.99 -4.07 -9.58
N VAL A 49 -4.91 -4.00 -10.54
CA VAL A 49 -4.99 -2.90 -11.51
C VAL A 49 -5.14 -1.56 -10.79
N ARG A 50 -6.07 -1.47 -9.83
CA ARG A 50 -6.28 -0.28 -8.99
C ARG A 50 -5.00 0.14 -8.26
N THR A 51 -4.25 -0.82 -7.74
CA THR A 51 -2.99 -0.56 -7.03
C THR A 51 -1.92 0.00 -7.97
N VAL A 52 -1.71 -0.63 -9.13
CA VAL A 52 -0.71 -0.20 -10.13
C VAL A 52 -1.05 1.20 -10.66
N ASP A 53 -2.32 1.47 -10.94
CA ASP A 53 -2.76 2.79 -11.42
C ASP A 53 -2.52 3.89 -10.38
N VAL A 54 -2.79 3.61 -9.10
CA VAL A 54 -2.48 4.54 -8.00
C VAL A 54 -0.98 4.79 -7.86
N MET A 55 -0.14 3.75 -7.96
CA MET A 55 1.33 3.90 -7.89
C MET A 55 1.89 4.68 -9.09
N ARG A 56 1.42 4.41 -10.31
CA ARG A 56 1.79 5.21 -11.49
C ARG A 56 1.37 6.67 -11.35
N SER A 57 0.18 6.91 -10.82
CA SER A 57 -0.31 8.27 -10.56
C SER A 57 0.55 8.97 -9.50
N TYR A 58 0.93 8.27 -8.43
CA TYR A 58 1.87 8.76 -7.42
C TYR A 58 3.22 9.14 -8.03
N GLU A 59 3.83 8.23 -8.79
CA GLU A 59 5.14 8.40 -9.42
C GLU A 59 5.12 9.60 -10.39
N ASN A 60 4.06 9.75 -11.18
CA ASN A 60 3.87 10.90 -12.06
C ASN A 60 3.81 12.23 -11.29
N ILE A 61 3.11 12.26 -10.15
CA ILE A 61 3.04 13.46 -9.30
C ILE A 61 4.40 13.72 -8.64
N HIS A 62 5.02 12.69 -8.05
CA HIS A 62 6.36 12.78 -7.44
C HIS A 62 7.40 13.34 -8.41
N ASN A 63 7.45 12.82 -9.65
CA ASN A 63 8.40 13.23 -10.68
C ASN A 63 8.15 14.65 -11.21
N ALA A 64 6.93 15.19 -11.04
CA ALA A 64 6.61 16.58 -11.34
C ALA A 64 7.04 17.56 -10.22
N LEU A 65 7.53 17.03 -9.09
CA LEU A 65 7.96 17.79 -7.93
C LEU A 65 9.48 17.77 -7.77
N SER A 66 10.00 18.74 -7.03
CA SER A 66 11.40 18.81 -6.61
C SER A 66 11.46 18.80 -5.09
N PHE A 67 12.29 17.93 -4.54
CA PHE A 67 12.51 17.78 -3.11
C PHE A 67 13.95 18.12 -2.76
N ASN A 68 14.32 19.39 -2.98
CA ASN A 68 15.62 19.89 -2.56
C ASN A 68 15.48 20.59 -1.18
N ASN A 69 16.60 21.00 -0.56
CA ASN A 69 16.58 21.57 0.80
C ASN A 69 15.85 22.93 0.92
N ASN A 70 15.37 23.52 -0.17
CA ASN A 70 14.68 24.80 -0.17
C ASN A 70 13.16 24.69 -0.05
N GLU A 71 12.56 23.57 -0.46
CA GLU A 71 11.12 23.31 -0.35
C GLU A 71 10.79 22.54 0.93
N LYS A 72 9.60 22.81 1.48
CA LYS A 72 9.13 22.18 2.72
C LYS A 72 8.08 21.11 2.48
N ASN A 73 7.54 21.00 1.27
CA ASN A 73 6.50 20.03 0.91
C ASN A 73 6.94 18.60 1.24
N GLU A 74 6.16 17.91 2.06
CA GLU A 74 6.32 16.48 2.32
C GLU A 74 5.28 15.63 1.56
N PHE A 75 4.25 16.22 0.94
CA PHE A 75 3.31 15.46 0.12
C PHE A 75 4.02 14.83 -1.07
N PHE A 76 3.74 13.54 -1.31
CA PHE A 76 4.35 12.75 -2.38
C PHE A 76 5.89 12.74 -2.34
N LYS A 77 6.51 12.95 -1.18
CA LYS A 77 7.97 13.10 -1.08
C LYS A 77 8.75 11.79 -1.15
N ASN A 78 8.21 10.71 -0.59
CA ASN A 78 8.93 9.44 -0.56
C ASN A 78 9.05 8.87 -1.98
N PRO A 79 10.24 8.52 -2.49
CA PRO A 79 10.35 7.94 -3.83
C PRO A 79 9.68 6.56 -3.88
N ILE A 80 8.90 6.32 -4.95
CA ILE A 80 8.42 4.99 -5.35
C ILE A 80 8.81 4.82 -6.80
N SER A 81 9.54 3.75 -7.12
CA SER A 81 10.06 3.48 -8.46
C SER A 81 9.82 2.03 -8.85
N ALA A 82 9.50 1.82 -10.13
CA ALA A 82 9.53 0.48 -10.72
C ALA A 82 10.97 -0.02 -10.78
N LEU A 83 11.18 -1.35 -10.67
CA LEU A 83 12.52 -1.94 -10.64
C LEU A 83 13.41 -1.51 -11.83
N ASN A 84 12.80 -1.38 -13.01
CA ASN A 84 13.47 -1.07 -14.28
C ASN A 84 13.16 0.35 -14.80
N ASP A 85 12.57 1.22 -13.96
CA ASP A 85 12.13 2.58 -14.35
C ASP A 85 11.16 2.60 -15.55
N ASP A 86 10.35 1.54 -15.72
CA ASP A 86 9.43 1.34 -16.84
C ASP A 86 7.95 1.47 -16.44
N GLY A 87 7.66 1.82 -15.19
CA GLY A 87 6.31 1.88 -14.63
C GLY A 87 5.64 0.51 -14.52
N ASN A 88 6.40 -0.59 -14.61
CA ASN A 88 5.93 -1.95 -14.39
C ASN A 88 6.35 -2.43 -12.99
N TYR A 89 5.35 -2.59 -12.12
CA TYR A 89 5.54 -3.06 -10.75
C TYR A 89 5.36 -4.58 -10.61
N LEU A 90 5.05 -5.28 -11.70
CA LEU A 90 4.81 -6.73 -11.68
C LEU A 90 6.11 -7.49 -11.80
N LEU A 91 6.25 -8.55 -10.99
CA LEU A 91 7.24 -9.59 -11.17
C LEU A 91 6.59 -10.74 -11.97
N PRO A 92 6.84 -10.85 -13.28
CA PRO A 92 6.14 -11.82 -14.13
C PRO A 92 6.52 -13.25 -13.77
N LEU A 93 5.53 -14.13 -13.76
CA LEU A 93 5.75 -15.57 -13.69
C LEU A 93 6.08 -16.11 -15.08
N VAL A 94 7.12 -16.93 -15.16
CA VAL A 94 7.61 -17.47 -16.43
C VAL A 94 6.72 -18.64 -16.86
N GLY A 95 6.33 -18.67 -18.13
CA GLY A 95 5.68 -19.84 -18.73
C GLY A 95 4.26 -20.15 -18.26
N THR A 96 3.59 -19.26 -17.52
CA THR A 96 2.22 -19.48 -17.03
C THR A 96 1.13 -19.01 -18.01
N SER A 97 1.48 -18.16 -18.98
CA SER A 97 0.50 -17.48 -19.81
C SER A 97 -0.26 -18.44 -20.73
N GLY A 98 -1.58 -18.49 -20.57
CA GLY A 98 -2.50 -19.18 -21.49
C GLY A 98 -2.46 -20.71 -21.45
N ILE A 99 -1.92 -21.31 -20.37
CA ILE A 99 -1.79 -22.77 -20.27
C ILE A 99 -2.43 -23.34 -19.00
N SER A 100 -2.79 -24.62 -19.04
CA SER A 100 -3.21 -25.38 -17.87
C SER A 100 -2.02 -25.80 -17.02
N PHE A 101 -2.27 -26.15 -15.76
CA PHE A 101 -1.23 -26.69 -14.88
C PHE A 101 -0.61 -28.00 -15.42
N GLU A 102 -1.42 -28.86 -16.03
CA GLU A 102 -0.95 -30.09 -16.67
C GLU A 102 0.08 -29.81 -17.77
N ASN A 103 -0.19 -28.81 -18.61
CA ASN A 103 0.70 -28.40 -19.68
C ASN A 103 1.94 -27.69 -19.14
N TYR A 104 1.78 -26.87 -18.09
CA TYR A 104 2.89 -26.22 -17.40
C TYR A 104 3.89 -27.25 -16.85
N LEU A 105 3.39 -28.31 -16.22
CA LEU A 105 4.21 -29.43 -15.75
C LEU A 105 4.83 -30.25 -16.89
N SER A 106 4.39 -30.05 -18.14
CA SER A 106 4.68 -30.95 -19.26
C SER A 106 4.32 -32.40 -18.93
N LEU A 107 3.18 -32.62 -18.25
CA LEU A 107 2.81 -33.94 -17.74
C LEU A 107 2.75 -35.00 -18.85
N GLY A 108 2.24 -34.62 -20.02
CA GLY A 108 2.14 -35.50 -21.18
C GLY A 108 3.49 -35.97 -21.75
N THR A 109 4.60 -35.32 -21.40
CA THR A 109 5.96 -35.73 -21.83
C THR A 109 6.67 -36.59 -20.79
N MET A 110 6.08 -36.80 -19.61
CA MET A 110 6.66 -37.64 -18.56
C MET A 110 6.44 -39.13 -18.83
N SER A 111 7.24 -40.00 -18.21
CA SER A 111 7.00 -41.45 -18.22
C SER A 111 5.68 -41.80 -17.54
N LEU A 112 5.13 -42.99 -17.82
CA LEU A 112 3.86 -43.45 -17.22
C LEU A 112 3.91 -43.46 -15.69
N GLU A 113 5.06 -43.84 -15.12
CA GLU A 113 5.29 -43.88 -13.67
C GLU A 113 5.24 -42.47 -13.07
N ASN A 114 5.92 -41.51 -13.71
CA ASN A 114 5.90 -40.11 -13.26
C ASN A 114 4.50 -39.49 -13.43
N GLN A 115 3.79 -39.81 -14.50
CA GLN A 115 2.40 -39.39 -14.66
C GLN A 115 1.50 -39.94 -13.55
N ALA A 116 1.67 -41.20 -13.17
CA ALA A 116 0.91 -41.81 -12.08
C ALA A 116 1.18 -41.13 -10.73
N ILE A 117 2.45 -40.81 -10.42
CA ILE A 117 2.82 -40.08 -9.20
C ILE A 117 2.18 -38.69 -9.19
N MET A 118 2.26 -37.95 -10.30
CA MET A 118 1.68 -36.62 -10.40
C MET A 118 0.15 -36.64 -10.24
N ARG A 119 -0.53 -37.62 -10.83
CA ARG A 119 -1.99 -37.81 -10.67
C ARG A 119 -2.39 -38.31 -9.28
N MET A 120 -1.46 -38.84 -8.49
CA MET A 120 -1.67 -39.13 -7.08
C MET A 120 -1.57 -37.86 -6.20
N LEU A 121 -0.67 -36.95 -6.55
CA LEU A 121 -0.41 -35.71 -5.79
C LEU A 121 -1.40 -34.58 -6.14
N PHE A 122 -1.88 -34.53 -7.38
CA PHE A 122 -2.75 -33.48 -7.89
C PHE A 122 -4.05 -34.07 -8.43
N SER A 123 -5.17 -33.49 -8.00
CA SER A 123 -6.47 -33.86 -8.54
C SER A 123 -6.59 -33.47 -10.02
N ASN A 124 -7.50 -34.12 -10.76
CA ASN A 124 -7.81 -33.72 -12.13
C ASN A 124 -8.26 -32.25 -12.23
N ALA A 125 -8.95 -31.74 -11.21
CA ALA A 125 -9.33 -30.32 -11.13
C ALA A 125 -8.10 -29.41 -11.00
N ASN A 126 -7.10 -29.80 -10.19
CA ASN A 126 -5.84 -29.05 -10.09
C ASN A 126 -5.07 -29.05 -11.42
N LEU A 127 -4.94 -30.21 -12.08
CA LEU A 127 -4.24 -30.35 -13.36
C LEU A 127 -4.91 -29.54 -14.49
N ALA A 128 -6.24 -29.48 -14.50
CA ALA A 128 -7.02 -28.72 -15.47
C ALA A 128 -7.11 -27.21 -15.16
N SER A 129 -6.56 -26.74 -14.03
CA SER A 129 -6.63 -25.34 -13.63
C SER A 129 -5.86 -24.44 -14.62
N ASP A 130 -6.41 -23.28 -14.94
CA ASP A 130 -5.73 -22.22 -15.71
C ASP A 130 -4.68 -21.52 -14.83
N MET A 131 -3.48 -21.32 -15.36
CA MET A 131 -2.36 -20.66 -14.68
C MET A 131 -2.39 -19.13 -14.75
N ASN A 132 -3.32 -18.54 -15.51
CA ASN A 132 -3.55 -17.09 -15.55
C ASN A 132 -4.39 -16.56 -14.38
N VAL A 133 -5.11 -17.45 -13.69
CA VAL A 133 -5.90 -17.08 -12.52
C VAL A 133 -5.11 -17.51 -11.28
N GLY A 134 -5.19 -16.75 -10.19
CA GLY A 134 -4.54 -17.08 -8.91
C GLY A 134 -4.67 -18.56 -8.54
N PHE A 135 -3.76 -19.09 -7.71
CA PHE A 135 -3.79 -20.52 -7.34
C PHE A 135 -5.06 -20.95 -6.56
N LYS A 136 -6.08 -20.09 -6.43
CA LYS A 136 -7.44 -20.38 -5.93
C LYS A 136 -7.45 -21.11 -4.59
N GLY A 137 -6.51 -20.75 -3.71
CA GLY A 137 -6.38 -21.40 -2.41
C GLY A 137 -5.77 -22.80 -2.44
N ASN A 138 -4.98 -23.14 -3.48
CA ASN A 138 -4.21 -24.39 -3.60
C ASN A 138 -2.69 -24.10 -3.48
N PRO A 139 -2.13 -24.08 -2.25
CA PRO A 139 -0.70 -23.82 -2.04
C PRO A 139 0.24 -24.83 -2.72
N ASN A 140 -0.22 -26.06 -2.94
CA ASN A 140 0.55 -27.11 -3.62
C ASN A 140 0.80 -26.82 -5.11
N ILE A 141 -0.09 -26.08 -5.78
CA ILE A 141 0.16 -25.59 -7.16
C ILE A 141 1.14 -24.42 -7.09
N GLY A 142 0.87 -23.47 -6.18
CA GLY A 142 1.68 -22.27 -6.02
C GLY A 142 3.14 -22.58 -5.70
N SER A 143 3.43 -23.63 -4.93
CA SER A 143 4.81 -24.00 -4.60
C SER A 143 5.64 -24.43 -5.82
N ILE A 144 5.03 -24.98 -6.87
CA ILE A 144 5.73 -25.36 -8.10
C ILE A 144 5.91 -24.14 -9.00
N VAL A 145 4.84 -23.37 -9.19
CA VAL A 145 4.86 -22.22 -10.12
C VAL A 145 5.74 -21.10 -9.59
N LEU A 146 5.62 -20.77 -8.30
CA LEU A 146 6.37 -19.66 -7.72
C LEU A 146 7.86 -19.99 -7.62
N ASN A 147 8.28 -21.26 -7.54
CA ASN A 147 9.72 -21.55 -7.47
C ASN A 147 10.51 -21.09 -8.71
N GLN A 148 9.84 -20.80 -9.83
CA GLN A 148 10.48 -20.29 -11.06
C GLN A 148 10.68 -18.76 -11.09
N PHE A 149 10.31 -18.00 -10.05
CA PHE A 149 10.58 -16.54 -10.05
C PHE A 149 12.07 -16.24 -10.18
N THR A 150 12.96 -17.14 -9.72
CA THR A 150 14.41 -16.99 -9.85
C THR A 150 14.88 -16.98 -11.30
N ASP A 151 14.08 -17.53 -12.19
CA ASP A 151 14.39 -17.63 -13.61
C ASP A 151 13.92 -16.38 -14.38
N SER A 152 13.12 -15.51 -13.73
CA SER A 152 12.66 -14.26 -14.33
C SER A 152 13.81 -13.26 -14.47
N LYS A 153 13.80 -12.49 -15.56
CA LYS A 153 14.77 -11.41 -15.79
C LYS A 153 14.73 -10.39 -14.66
N ASP A 154 13.54 -10.03 -14.20
CA ASP A 154 13.34 -9.00 -13.19
C ASP A 154 13.86 -9.44 -11.81
N TYR A 155 13.64 -10.69 -11.39
CA TYR A 155 14.25 -11.18 -10.16
C TYR A 155 15.78 -11.17 -10.23
N ASN A 156 16.34 -11.54 -11.38
CA ASN A 156 17.79 -11.51 -11.59
C ASN A 156 18.34 -10.08 -11.59
N THR A 157 17.62 -9.12 -12.17
CA THR A 157 17.95 -7.68 -12.10
C THR A 157 17.92 -7.20 -10.65
N PHE A 158 16.86 -7.52 -9.90
CA PHE A 158 16.75 -7.23 -8.47
C PHE A 158 17.95 -7.79 -7.70
N ALA A 159 18.22 -9.09 -7.84
CA ALA A 159 19.29 -9.77 -7.10
C ALA A 159 20.68 -9.23 -7.46
N THR A 160 20.90 -8.86 -8.72
CA THR A 160 22.18 -8.30 -9.19
C THR A 160 22.40 -6.88 -8.69
N ASN A 161 21.34 -6.06 -8.67
CA ASN A 161 21.42 -4.65 -8.28
C ASN A 161 21.34 -4.42 -6.76
N PHE A 162 21.01 -5.45 -5.97
CA PHE A 162 20.93 -5.36 -4.53
C PHE A 162 22.30 -5.10 -3.89
N VAL A 163 22.40 -4.05 -3.06
CA VAL A 163 23.66 -3.65 -2.39
C VAL A 163 23.52 -3.54 -0.87
N ASN A 164 24.65 -3.46 -0.17
CA ASN A 164 24.66 -3.26 1.28
C ASN A 164 23.96 -1.94 1.66
N GLY A 165 23.08 -2.02 2.65
CA GLY A 165 22.24 -0.90 3.09
C GLY A 165 20.81 -1.00 2.58
N ASP A 166 20.58 -1.74 1.49
CA ASP A 166 19.24 -2.08 1.04
C ASP A 166 18.55 -3.08 1.99
N LYS A 167 17.23 -3.09 1.94
CA LYS A 167 16.37 -3.94 2.76
C LYS A 167 15.32 -4.63 1.90
N VAL A 168 14.76 -5.73 2.41
CA VAL A 168 13.60 -6.40 1.80
C VAL A 168 12.44 -6.41 2.79
N PHE A 169 11.23 -6.18 2.29
CA PHE A 169 10.00 -6.41 3.03
C PHE A 169 9.06 -7.31 2.23
N ILE A 170 8.47 -8.32 2.87
CA ILE A 170 7.57 -9.27 2.21
C ILE A 170 6.15 -9.13 2.78
N ILE A 171 5.18 -8.93 1.89
CA ILE A 171 3.76 -8.87 2.22
C ILE A 171 3.08 -10.12 1.65
N SER A 172 2.41 -10.88 2.52
CA SER A 172 1.68 -12.08 2.10
C SER A 172 0.40 -12.27 2.90
N SER A 173 -0.56 -13.02 2.35
CA SER A 173 -1.69 -13.56 3.10
C SER A 173 -1.59 -15.09 3.19
N ILE A 174 -1.87 -15.64 4.37
CA ILE A 174 -1.65 -17.07 4.65
C ILE A 174 -2.94 -17.91 4.61
N PHE A 175 -4.06 -17.28 4.26
CA PHE A 175 -5.35 -17.94 4.06
C PHE A 175 -5.71 -18.09 2.57
N GLY A 176 -4.93 -17.46 1.68
CA GLY A 176 -4.94 -17.68 0.24
C GLY A 176 -3.87 -18.69 -0.21
N GLY A 177 -3.85 -19.01 -1.51
CA GLY A 177 -2.89 -19.98 -2.10
C GLY A 177 -1.54 -19.37 -2.45
N THR A 178 -1.53 -18.17 -3.03
CA THR A 178 -0.33 -17.49 -3.56
C THR A 178 0.59 -16.99 -2.45
N GLY A 179 0.06 -16.27 -1.47
CA GLY A 179 0.86 -15.76 -0.34
C GLY A 179 1.48 -16.88 0.51
N ALA A 180 0.67 -17.87 0.90
CA ALA A 180 1.09 -18.99 1.75
C ALA A 180 2.22 -19.85 1.16
N SER A 181 2.30 -19.96 -0.17
CA SER A 181 3.35 -20.73 -0.86
C SER A 181 4.51 -19.85 -1.32
N GLY A 182 4.25 -18.62 -1.73
CA GLY A 182 5.24 -17.72 -2.30
C GLY A 182 6.23 -17.18 -1.29
N PHE A 183 5.77 -16.82 -0.10
CA PHE A 183 6.63 -16.19 0.90
C PHE A 183 7.80 -17.10 1.34
N PRO A 184 7.60 -18.37 1.77
CA PRO A 184 8.72 -19.22 2.14
C PRO A 184 9.72 -19.46 1.01
N LEU A 185 9.25 -19.59 -0.23
CA LEU A 185 10.10 -19.80 -1.40
C LEU A 185 10.94 -18.56 -1.70
N LEU A 186 10.30 -17.39 -1.70
CA LEU A 186 10.98 -16.11 -1.91
C LEU A 186 12.10 -15.89 -0.90
N LEU A 187 11.77 -16.11 0.38
CA LEU A 187 12.73 -16.00 1.47
C LEU A 187 13.90 -16.98 1.31
N LYS A 188 13.61 -18.25 1.03
CA LYS A 188 14.63 -19.26 0.80
C LYS A 188 15.57 -18.86 -0.33
N ASN A 189 15.03 -18.44 -1.48
CA ASN A 189 15.83 -18.10 -2.65
C ASN A 189 16.69 -16.85 -2.43
N MET A 190 16.23 -15.88 -1.64
CA MET A 190 17.05 -14.74 -1.21
C MET A 190 18.20 -15.18 -0.30
N ARG A 191 17.91 -16.03 0.71
CA ARG A 191 18.92 -16.51 1.66
C ARG A 191 19.98 -17.43 1.04
N THR A 192 19.65 -18.11 -0.05
CA THR A 192 20.59 -18.95 -0.81
C THR A 192 21.16 -18.25 -2.05
N ASN A 193 20.92 -16.95 -2.22
CA ASN A 193 21.40 -16.21 -3.39
C ASN A 193 22.94 -16.08 -3.38
N SER A 194 23.57 -16.07 -4.56
CA SER A 194 25.01 -15.89 -4.69
C SER A 194 25.46 -14.45 -4.35
N ASN A 195 24.58 -13.46 -4.48
CA ASN A 195 24.82 -12.11 -3.97
C ASN A 195 24.77 -12.11 -2.44
N THR A 196 25.95 -12.04 -1.82
CA THR A 196 26.09 -12.04 -0.35
C THR A 196 25.43 -10.85 0.35
N ALA A 197 25.24 -9.71 -0.32
CA ALA A 197 24.51 -8.57 0.24
C ALA A 197 23.02 -8.90 0.40
N LEU A 198 22.43 -9.55 -0.61
CA LEU A 198 21.04 -10.03 -0.55
C LEU A 198 20.88 -11.19 0.43
N ALA A 199 21.77 -12.18 0.39
CA ALA A 199 21.70 -13.33 1.28
C ALA A 199 21.72 -12.93 2.76
N ASN A 200 22.45 -11.87 3.10
CA ASN A 200 22.57 -11.34 4.44
C ASN A 200 21.69 -10.12 4.74
N ALA A 201 20.84 -9.69 3.79
CA ALA A 201 20.02 -8.49 3.92
C ALA A 201 19.10 -8.54 5.14
N PRO A 202 18.77 -7.38 5.75
CA PRO A 202 17.65 -7.31 6.67
C PRO A 202 16.34 -7.60 5.91
N ILE A 203 15.56 -8.56 6.40
CA ILE A 203 14.27 -8.94 5.80
C ILE A 203 13.17 -8.89 6.87
N GLY A 204 12.20 -8.00 6.65
CA GLY A 204 10.95 -7.93 7.39
C GLY A 204 9.81 -8.59 6.61
N ALA A 205 8.77 -9.05 7.30
CA ALA A 205 7.59 -9.57 6.62
C ALA A 205 6.30 -9.38 7.43
N VAL A 206 5.20 -9.12 6.74
CA VAL A 206 3.85 -9.17 7.29
C VAL A 206 3.07 -10.34 6.68
N SER A 207 2.48 -11.17 7.55
CA SER A 207 1.51 -12.19 7.16
C SER A 207 0.11 -11.80 7.62
N LEU A 208 -0.75 -11.54 6.64
CA LEU A 208 -2.16 -11.32 6.87
C LEU A 208 -2.83 -12.67 7.18
N LEU A 209 -3.33 -12.76 8.42
CA LEU A 209 -4.32 -13.73 8.86
C LEU A 209 -5.67 -13.38 8.21
N PRO A 210 -6.65 -14.30 8.21
CA PRO A 210 -7.99 -13.99 7.74
C PRO A 210 -8.50 -12.69 8.38
N TYR A 211 -9.02 -11.77 7.55
CA TYR A 211 -9.55 -10.47 7.98
C TYR A 211 -10.81 -10.06 7.21
N PHE A 212 -11.28 -10.90 6.29
CA PHE A 212 -12.53 -10.72 5.57
C PHE A 212 -13.13 -12.06 5.21
N ASN A 213 -14.43 -12.04 4.89
CA ASN A 213 -15.18 -13.22 4.46
C ASN A 213 -15.66 -13.07 3.01
N LEU A 214 -16.06 -14.18 2.38
CA LEU A 214 -16.64 -14.19 1.04
C LEU A 214 -18.06 -14.77 1.10
N LYS A 215 -18.96 -14.23 0.28
CA LYS A 215 -20.30 -14.80 0.11
C LYS A 215 -20.18 -16.21 -0.47
N THR A 216 -21.04 -17.12 -0.02
CA THR A 216 -21.04 -18.49 -0.55
C THR A 216 -21.44 -18.49 -2.02
N ASP A 217 -20.56 -18.96 -2.90
CA ASP A 217 -20.88 -19.25 -4.30
C ASP A 217 -20.47 -20.70 -4.61
N LYS A 218 -21.44 -21.52 -5.03
CA LYS A 218 -21.22 -22.91 -5.41
C LYS A 218 -20.37 -23.07 -6.67
N LYS A 219 -20.25 -22.00 -7.48
CA LYS A 219 -19.40 -21.98 -8.68
C LYS A 219 -17.98 -21.55 -8.38
N SER A 220 -17.73 -20.96 -7.20
CA SER A 220 -16.41 -20.54 -6.80
C SER A 220 -15.58 -21.71 -6.27
N SER A 221 -14.32 -21.72 -6.66
CA SER A 221 -13.31 -22.62 -6.10
C SER A 221 -12.77 -22.15 -4.74
N ILE A 222 -13.07 -20.92 -4.34
CA ILE A 222 -12.63 -20.32 -3.08
C ILE A 222 -13.71 -20.51 -2.02
N GLN A 223 -13.35 -21.23 -0.96
CA GLN A 223 -14.23 -21.50 0.18
C GLN A 223 -13.69 -20.80 1.43
N ALA A 224 -14.43 -19.81 1.92
CA ALA A 224 -13.98 -18.99 3.05
C ALA A 224 -14.00 -19.73 4.41
N ASP A 225 -14.83 -20.77 4.54
CA ASP A 225 -14.82 -21.68 5.69
C ASP A 225 -13.46 -22.36 5.92
N SER A 226 -12.67 -22.52 4.86
CA SER A 226 -11.34 -23.12 4.90
C SER A 226 -10.23 -22.14 5.28
N PHE A 227 -10.50 -20.83 5.36
CA PHE A 227 -9.47 -19.80 5.58
C PHE A 227 -8.71 -20.00 6.89
N ILE A 228 -9.42 -20.26 8.00
CA ILE A 228 -8.80 -20.49 9.31
C ILE A 228 -7.94 -21.76 9.29
N THR A 229 -8.44 -22.84 8.69
CA THR A 229 -7.69 -24.11 8.57
C THR A 229 -6.44 -23.95 7.72
N LYS A 230 -6.52 -23.21 6.60
CA LYS A 230 -5.38 -22.88 5.74
C LYS A 230 -4.34 -22.03 6.49
N ALA A 231 -4.77 -21.00 7.20
CA ALA A 231 -3.89 -20.16 8.00
C ALA A 231 -3.14 -20.97 9.06
N LYS A 232 -3.83 -21.87 9.79
CA LYS A 232 -3.19 -22.78 10.76
C LYS A 232 -2.15 -23.70 10.12
N ALA A 233 -2.45 -24.25 8.94
CA ALA A 233 -1.51 -25.10 8.21
C ALA A 233 -0.27 -24.32 7.75
N ALA A 234 -0.46 -23.10 7.24
CA ALA A 234 0.62 -22.21 6.84
C ALA A 234 1.50 -21.81 8.04
N LEU A 235 0.91 -21.43 9.18
CA LEU A 235 1.65 -21.09 10.40
C LEU A 235 2.51 -22.26 10.90
N ASN A 236 2.00 -23.49 10.89
CA ASN A 236 2.78 -24.68 11.26
C ASN A 236 3.99 -24.89 10.34
N TYR A 237 3.81 -24.66 9.03
CA TYR A 237 4.92 -24.69 8.09
C TYR A 237 5.92 -23.56 8.35
N TYR A 238 5.43 -22.34 8.61
CA TYR A 238 6.25 -21.14 8.81
C TYR A 238 7.10 -21.24 10.07
N GLU A 239 6.54 -21.79 11.15
CA GLU A 239 7.25 -22.05 12.41
C GLU A 239 8.60 -22.76 12.15
N LYS A 240 8.62 -23.75 11.26
CA LYS A 240 9.82 -24.53 10.97
C LYS A 240 10.69 -23.94 9.86
N ASN A 241 10.08 -23.36 8.83
CA ASN A 241 10.76 -23.04 7.58
C ASN A 241 10.98 -21.54 7.33
N VAL A 242 10.37 -20.67 8.14
CA VAL A 242 10.39 -19.21 7.95
C VAL A 242 10.83 -18.51 9.23
N THR A 243 10.14 -18.75 10.35
CA THR A 243 10.34 -17.97 11.58
C THR A 243 11.25 -18.64 12.58
N GLY A 244 11.20 -19.97 12.73
CA GLY A 244 12.03 -20.73 13.67
C GLY A 244 13.43 -21.10 13.19
N ASN A 245 13.83 -20.63 12.01
CA ASN A 245 15.19 -20.81 11.47
C ASN A 245 15.98 -19.49 11.37
N ASN A 246 15.48 -18.41 11.98
CA ASN A 246 16.14 -17.10 12.04
C ASN A 246 16.52 -16.52 10.67
N THR A 247 15.69 -16.79 9.66
CA THR A 247 15.87 -16.25 8.31
C THR A 247 15.20 -14.89 8.11
N LEU A 248 14.50 -14.36 9.12
CA LEU A 248 13.89 -13.02 9.15
C LEU A 248 14.40 -12.20 10.32
N ASP A 249 14.31 -10.89 10.17
CA ASP A 249 14.64 -9.91 11.22
C ASP A 249 13.36 -9.51 11.98
N ASP A 250 12.27 -9.25 11.26
CA ASP A 250 10.98 -8.84 11.84
C ASP A 250 9.80 -9.56 11.16
N MET A 251 8.88 -10.08 11.96
CA MET A 251 7.68 -10.78 11.52
C MET A 251 6.44 -10.17 12.18
N TYR A 252 5.54 -9.62 11.36
CA TYR A 252 4.30 -9.00 11.79
C TYR A 252 3.11 -9.91 11.43
N TYR A 253 2.16 -10.05 12.35
CA TYR A 253 0.90 -10.74 12.10
C TYR A 253 -0.26 -9.77 12.30
N LEU A 254 -1.14 -9.71 11.31
CA LEU A 254 -2.34 -8.89 11.37
C LEU A 254 -3.53 -9.69 10.86
N GLY A 255 -4.65 -9.59 11.55
CA GLY A 255 -5.91 -10.24 11.20
C GLY A 255 -7.06 -9.42 11.74
N ASP A 256 -8.26 -9.84 11.40
CA ASP A 256 -9.48 -9.27 11.96
C ASP A 256 -10.58 -10.33 11.99
N ASP A 257 -11.59 -10.10 12.80
CA ASP A 257 -12.80 -10.91 12.79
C ASP A 257 -13.58 -10.73 11.47
N PHE A 258 -14.32 -11.76 11.09
CA PHE A 258 -15.05 -11.76 9.84
C PHE A 258 -16.25 -10.83 9.87
N SER A 259 -16.38 -9.95 8.87
CA SER A 259 -17.65 -9.27 8.62
C SER A 259 -18.72 -10.29 8.17
N ALA A 260 -19.94 -10.13 8.70
CA ALA A 260 -21.08 -10.95 8.29
C ALA A 260 -21.54 -10.67 6.84
N ALA A 261 -21.21 -9.49 6.31
CA ALA A 261 -21.62 -9.09 4.95
C ALA A 261 -20.87 -9.87 3.87
N GLY A 262 -19.56 -10.07 4.06
CA GLY A 262 -18.65 -10.72 3.11
C GLY A 262 -18.53 -9.97 1.76
N TYR A 263 -17.39 -10.13 1.09
CA TYR A 263 -17.25 -9.65 -0.29
C TYR A 263 -17.87 -10.62 -1.27
N ASP A 264 -18.17 -10.15 -2.48
CA ASP A 264 -18.60 -11.02 -3.57
C ASP A 264 -17.48 -11.99 -3.92
N ASN A 265 -17.83 -13.27 -4.08
CA ASN A 265 -16.86 -14.32 -4.31
C ASN A 265 -16.47 -14.38 -5.79
N CYS A 266 -15.35 -13.72 -6.10
CA CYS A 266 -14.77 -13.71 -7.43
C CYS A 266 -13.50 -14.58 -7.45
N ASP A 267 -13.46 -15.56 -8.34
CA ASP A 267 -12.33 -16.49 -8.53
C ASP A 267 -11.07 -15.86 -9.17
N GLY A 268 -11.06 -14.54 -9.32
CA GLY A 268 -10.09 -13.72 -10.05
C GLY A 268 -10.76 -12.69 -10.98
N GLY A 269 -9.94 -11.97 -11.73
CA GLY A 269 -10.34 -11.05 -12.79
C GLY A 269 -10.76 -9.66 -12.32
N GLY A 270 -11.24 -8.86 -13.28
CA GLY A 270 -11.51 -7.43 -13.08
C GLY A 270 -12.63 -7.12 -12.07
N ASN A 271 -13.49 -8.10 -11.77
CA ASN A 271 -14.56 -7.96 -10.77
C ASN A 271 -14.06 -8.16 -9.33
N GLN A 272 -12.84 -8.69 -9.15
CA GLN A 272 -12.23 -8.79 -7.83
C GLN A 272 -11.69 -7.41 -7.42
N GLN A 273 -12.59 -6.56 -6.93
CA GLN A 273 -12.32 -5.21 -6.42
C GLN A 273 -12.94 -5.08 -5.04
N ASN A 274 -12.15 -5.37 -4.01
CA ASN A 274 -12.63 -5.32 -2.63
C ASN A 274 -12.37 -3.93 -2.03
N ASN A 275 -13.28 -3.47 -1.16
CA ASN A 275 -13.10 -2.22 -0.44
C ASN A 275 -11.82 -2.27 0.41
N ALA A 276 -11.02 -1.20 0.44
CA ALA A 276 -9.86 -1.09 1.33
C ALA A 276 -10.23 -1.37 2.80
N HIS A 277 -9.33 -2.02 3.54
CA HIS A 277 -9.56 -2.45 4.93
C HIS A 277 -8.54 -1.83 5.90
N LEU A 278 -8.93 -1.55 7.15
CA LEU A 278 -8.00 -1.00 8.16
C LEU A 278 -6.74 -1.87 8.34
N VAL A 279 -6.91 -3.19 8.38
CA VAL A 279 -5.81 -4.18 8.41
C VAL A 279 -4.77 -3.95 7.31
N GLU A 280 -5.16 -3.49 6.12
CA GLU A 280 -4.23 -3.22 5.02
C GLU A 280 -3.41 -1.95 5.26
N MET A 281 -4.02 -0.93 5.87
CA MET A 281 -3.31 0.26 6.34
C MET A 281 -2.34 -0.09 7.48
N LEU A 282 -2.76 -0.91 8.45
CA LEU A 282 -1.90 -1.38 9.54
C LEU A 282 -0.72 -2.22 9.01
N ALA A 283 -0.96 -3.06 8.00
CA ALA A 283 0.10 -3.80 7.33
C ALA A 283 1.06 -2.86 6.58
N ALA A 284 0.56 -1.79 5.97
CA ALA A 284 1.42 -0.78 5.37
C ALA A 284 2.28 -0.05 6.43
N LEU A 285 1.75 0.18 7.63
CA LEU A 285 2.52 0.75 8.75
C LEU A 285 3.65 -0.16 9.23
N SER A 286 3.51 -1.48 9.13
CA SER A 286 4.61 -2.41 9.44
C SER A 286 5.82 -2.25 8.51
N ILE A 287 5.59 -1.79 7.27
CA ILE A 287 6.66 -1.47 6.30
C ILE A 287 7.40 -0.22 6.77
N ILE A 288 6.67 0.80 7.23
CA ILE A 288 7.22 2.06 7.76
C ILE A 288 8.05 1.79 9.03
N ASP A 289 7.51 1.00 9.96
CA ASP A 289 8.21 0.60 11.19
C ASP A 289 9.52 -0.14 10.86
N PHE A 290 9.46 -1.18 10.02
CA PHE A 290 10.65 -1.91 9.59
C PHE A 290 11.68 -1.04 8.85
N ALA A 291 11.23 -0.11 8.02
CA ALA A 291 12.11 0.83 7.34
C ALA A 291 12.89 1.69 8.36
N GLY A 292 12.23 2.13 9.43
CA GLY A 292 12.81 2.96 10.50
C GLY A 292 13.79 2.22 11.43
N LYS A 293 13.69 0.88 11.54
CA LYS A 293 14.57 0.08 12.40
C LYS A 293 16.01 0.05 11.89
N GLN A 294 16.99 0.24 12.77
CA GLN A 294 18.40 0.07 12.41
C GLN A 294 18.76 -1.43 12.40
N SER A 295 19.47 -1.87 11.36
CA SER A 295 19.99 -3.24 11.34
C SER A 295 21.07 -3.39 12.41
N GLN A 296 20.83 -4.26 13.40
CA GLN A 296 21.82 -4.55 14.43
C GLN A 296 22.93 -5.42 13.84
N GLN A 297 23.97 -4.78 13.33
CA GLN A 297 25.23 -5.46 13.03
C GLN A 297 25.76 -6.03 14.36
N ASN A 298 25.81 -7.36 14.47
CA ASN A 298 26.34 -8.16 15.59
C ASN A 298 25.35 -8.65 16.67
N ALA A 299 24.03 -8.53 16.49
CA ALA A 299 23.09 -9.23 17.36
C ALA A 299 22.94 -10.70 16.93
N VAL A 300 22.63 -11.58 17.90
CA VAL A 300 22.13 -12.93 17.59
C VAL A 300 20.87 -12.75 16.74
N LYS A 301 20.89 -13.23 15.50
CA LYS A 301 19.72 -13.20 14.61
C LYS A 301 18.62 -14.05 15.24
N ASN A 302 17.69 -13.41 15.93
CA ASN A 302 16.41 -13.99 16.31
C ASN A 302 15.33 -13.17 15.60
N THR A 303 14.35 -13.85 15.03
CA THR A 303 13.20 -13.19 14.44
C THR A 303 12.43 -12.44 15.53
N ASN A 304 12.25 -11.12 15.38
CA ASN A 304 11.38 -10.34 16.25
C ASN A 304 9.92 -10.50 15.81
N PHE A 305 9.03 -10.79 16.73
CA PHE A 305 7.60 -10.92 16.45
C PHE A 305 6.85 -9.69 16.94
N HIS A 306 5.95 -9.20 16.09
CA HIS A 306 5.19 -7.98 16.35
C HIS A 306 3.70 -8.24 16.19
N GLU A 307 2.94 -7.66 17.11
CA GLU A 307 1.48 -7.57 17.09
C GLU A 307 1.08 -6.10 17.15
N PHE A 308 -0.16 -5.80 16.76
CA PHE A 308 -0.69 -4.44 16.80
C PHE A 308 -1.97 -4.43 17.61
N GLY A 309 -2.06 -3.48 18.55
CA GLY A 309 -3.24 -3.26 19.39
C GLY A 309 -3.70 -1.82 19.31
N LEU A 310 -5.01 -1.62 19.51
CA LEU A 310 -5.60 -0.31 19.73
C LEU A 310 -5.58 0.02 21.23
N GLU A 311 -5.52 1.30 21.57
CA GLU A 311 -5.64 1.80 22.96
C GLU A 311 -7.07 1.63 23.51
N SER A 312 -8.05 1.51 22.61
CA SER A 312 -9.45 1.29 22.95
C SER A 312 -10.07 0.20 22.08
N ASP A 313 -11.02 -0.56 22.65
CA ASP A 313 -11.84 -1.52 21.92
C ASP A 313 -12.99 -0.76 21.22
N SER A 314 -12.75 -0.33 19.98
CA SER A 314 -13.71 0.44 19.18
C SER A 314 -13.93 -0.21 17.81
N GLN A 315 -15.20 -0.40 17.45
CA GLN A 315 -15.59 -0.78 16.09
C GLN A 315 -15.53 0.39 15.10
N SER A 316 -15.43 1.63 15.61
CA SER A 316 -15.23 2.83 14.80
C SER A 316 -13.93 3.51 15.22
N VAL A 317 -12.85 3.10 14.58
CA VAL A 317 -11.48 3.48 14.89
C VAL A 317 -11.23 4.91 14.42
N MET A 318 -10.74 5.74 15.33
CA MET A 318 -10.31 7.12 15.11
C MET A 318 -8.84 7.28 15.49
N PHE A 319 -8.25 8.46 15.26
CA PHE A 319 -6.87 8.71 15.68
C PHE A 319 -6.67 8.49 17.19
N ALA A 320 -7.67 8.84 18.03
CA ALA A 320 -7.58 8.66 19.48
C ALA A 320 -7.44 7.21 19.94
N ASP A 321 -7.76 6.24 19.08
CA ASP A 321 -7.70 4.80 19.41
C ASP A 321 -6.33 4.20 19.08
N PHE A 322 -5.45 4.93 18.40
CA PHE A 322 -4.08 4.49 18.16
C PHE A 322 -3.13 4.96 19.27
N GLY A 323 -2.11 4.13 19.54
CA GLY A 323 -1.00 4.51 20.40
C GLY A 323 -0.22 5.71 19.86
N ILE A 324 0.50 6.40 20.75
CA ILE A 324 1.19 7.66 20.44
C ILE A 324 2.19 7.54 19.29
N GLU A 325 2.90 6.41 19.18
CA GLU A 325 3.89 6.18 18.13
C GLU A 325 3.24 6.15 16.74
N THR A 326 2.15 5.39 16.59
CA THR A 326 1.35 5.35 15.36
C THR A 326 0.77 6.72 15.03
N ASN A 327 0.22 7.41 16.04
CA ASN A 327 -0.35 8.75 15.83
C ASN A 327 0.68 9.78 15.36
N ASN A 328 1.90 9.72 15.88
CA ASN A 328 3.00 10.58 15.43
C ASN A 328 3.33 10.35 13.94
N ILE A 329 3.11 9.14 13.42
CA ILE A 329 3.33 8.81 12.02
C ILE A 329 2.16 9.30 11.15
N ILE A 330 0.91 9.02 11.52
CA ILE A 330 -0.22 9.15 10.58
C ILE A 330 -1.11 10.38 10.81
N CYS A 331 -1.27 10.85 12.04
CA CYS A 331 -2.36 11.77 12.39
C CYS A 331 -2.21 13.10 11.65
N LYS A 332 -1.05 13.73 11.75
CA LYS A 332 -0.79 15.02 11.08
C LYS A 332 -0.71 14.90 9.55
N PRO A 333 0.06 13.97 8.95
CA PRO A 333 0.10 13.82 7.49
C PRO A 333 -1.27 13.58 6.85
N LEU A 334 -2.04 12.61 7.36
CA LEU A 334 -3.38 12.32 6.84
C LEU A 334 -4.33 13.51 7.04
N SER A 335 -4.26 14.19 8.19
CA SER A 335 -5.08 15.38 8.44
C SER A 335 -4.80 16.51 7.45
N MET A 336 -3.52 16.78 7.14
CA MET A 336 -3.18 17.81 6.15
C MET A 336 -3.72 17.45 4.75
N MET A 337 -3.56 16.19 4.32
CA MET A 337 -4.10 15.74 3.03
C MET A 337 -5.63 15.81 2.99
N ALA A 338 -6.31 15.40 4.08
CA ALA A 338 -7.75 15.47 4.19
C ALA A 338 -8.29 16.91 4.15
N ILE A 339 -7.64 17.84 4.86
CA ILE A 339 -8.02 19.27 4.85
C ILE A 339 -7.79 19.88 3.46
N LEU A 340 -6.68 19.56 2.78
CA LEU A 340 -6.42 19.99 1.41
C LEU A 340 -7.53 19.52 0.47
N ASN A 341 -7.89 18.24 0.54
CA ASN A 341 -8.92 17.65 -0.31
C ASN A 341 -10.31 18.25 -0.01
N SER A 342 -10.66 18.43 1.27
CA SER A 342 -11.89 19.11 1.66
C SER A 342 -11.93 20.56 1.21
N TYR A 343 -10.83 21.31 1.30
CA TYR A 343 -10.76 22.66 0.76
C TYR A 343 -11.10 22.68 -0.74
N LEU A 344 -10.55 21.74 -1.52
CA LEU A 344 -10.80 21.64 -2.96
C LEU A 344 -12.24 21.24 -3.30
N ASN A 345 -12.90 20.45 -2.46
CA ASN A 345 -14.32 20.10 -2.62
C ASN A 345 -15.24 21.29 -2.33
N ASN A 346 -14.88 22.12 -1.35
CA ASN A 346 -15.73 23.20 -0.86
C ASN A 346 -15.48 24.56 -1.52
N ARG A 347 -14.32 24.77 -2.14
CA ARG A 347 -13.99 26.00 -2.88
C ARG A 347 -13.92 25.69 -4.35
N ASP A 348 -14.90 26.12 -5.13
CA ASP A 348 -14.89 25.94 -6.58
C ASP A 348 -13.75 26.73 -7.27
N ALA A 349 -13.58 26.52 -8.57
CA ALA A 349 -12.53 27.19 -9.34
C ALA A 349 -12.68 28.72 -9.35
N SER A 350 -13.92 29.24 -9.40
CA SER A 350 -14.20 30.68 -9.41
C SER A 350 -13.76 31.34 -8.11
N HIS A 351 -14.12 30.73 -6.98
CA HIS A 351 -13.71 31.18 -5.65
C HIS A 351 -12.20 31.18 -5.53
N ARG A 352 -11.52 30.08 -5.86
CA ARG A 352 -10.06 29.95 -5.76
C ARG A 352 -9.35 31.00 -6.61
N SER A 353 -9.73 31.18 -7.87
CA SER A 353 -9.16 32.20 -8.77
C SER A 353 -9.43 33.63 -8.28
N SER A 354 -10.47 33.86 -7.48
CA SER A 354 -10.78 35.17 -6.92
C SER A 354 -9.90 35.55 -5.71
N GLN A 355 -9.24 34.58 -5.07
CA GLN A 355 -8.48 34.80 -3.84
C GLN A 355 -7.17 35.56 -4.08
N LYS A 356 -6.71 36.28 -3.05
CA LYS A 356 -5.46 37.05 -3.10
C LYS A 356 -4.26 36.17 -3.43
N TRP A 357 -4.12 35.02 -2.78
CA TRP A 357 -3.01 34.10 -3.01
C TRP A 357 -2.92 33.62 -4.47
N ALA A 358 -4.05 33.40 -5.14
CA ALA A 358 -4.09 33.02 -6.54
C ALA A 358 -3.79 34.21 -7.47
N LYS A 359 -4.36 35.39 -7.17
CA LYS A 359 -4.16 36.63 -7.95
C LYS A 359 -2.72 37.13 -7.92
N ASP A 360 -2.09 37.15 -6.74
CA ASP A 360 -0.72 37.64 -6.53
C ASP A 360 0.32 36.80 -7.30
N LYS A 361 0.00 35.54 -7.61
CA LYS A 361 0.84 34.62 -8.38
C LYS A 361 0.10 34.07 -9.59
N SER A 362 -0.77 34.85 -10.23
CA SER A 362 -1.67 34.36 -11.31
C SER A 362 -0.98 33.73 -12.51
N SER A 363 0.28 34.06 -12.78
CA SER A 363 1.10 33.41 -13.82
C SER A 363 1.38 31.92 -13.54
N ILE A 364 1.29 31.51 -12.26
CA ILE A 364 1.56 30.15 -11.77
C ILE A 364 0.26 29.55 -11.19
N LEU A 365 -0.39 30.31 -10.31
CA LEU A 365 -1.63 30.12 -9.53
C LEU A 365 -2.96 30.21 -10.30
N GLY A 366 -2.95 30.65 -11.56
CA GLY A 366 -4.13 31.10 -12.28
C GLY A 366 -4.93 30.00 -13.00
N ASP A 367 -5.90 30.42 -13.82
CA ASP A 367 -6.83 29.52 -14.53
C ASP A 367 -6.15 28.45 -15.39
N SER A 368 -4.96 28.74 -15.94
CA SER A 368 -4.18 27.78 -16.72
C SER A 368 -3.73 26.58 -15.88
N PHE A 369 -3.38 26.78 -14.61
CA PHE A 369 -2.98 25.71 -13.70
C PHE A 369 -4.15 24.77 -13.40
N TRP A 370 -5.32 25.32 -13.08
CA TRP A 370 -6.51 24.52 -12.78
C TRP A 370 -7.01 23.68 -13.96
N ARG A 371 -6.68 24.09 -15.19
CA ARG A 371 -6.97 23.35 -16.43
C ARG A 371 -5.82 22.47 -16.90
N SER A 372 -4.69 22.46 -16.18
CA SER A 372 -3.50 21.72 -16.58
C SER A 372 -3.64 20.21 -16.37
N SER A 373 -2.88 19.43 -17.14
CA SER A 373 -2.73 17.99 -16.95
C SER A 373 -2.21 17.63 -15.56
N ASN A 374 -1.31 18.46 -15.00
CA ASN A 374 -0.72 18.24 -13.68
C ASN A 374 -1.77 18.34 -12.57
N PHE A 375 -2.62 19.37 -12.60
CA PHE A 375 -3.71 19.48 -11.63
C PHE A 375 -4.77 18.38 -11.84
N SER A 376 -5.07 18.02 -13.09
CA SER A 376 -5.96 16.90 -13.39
C SER A 376 -5.43 15.58 -12.82
N ALA A 377 -4.13 15.31 -12.93
CA ALA A 377 -3.49 14.13 -12.34
C ALA A 377 -3.62 14.13 -10.81
N TYR A 378 -3.31 15.26 -10.15
CA TYR A 378 -3.53 15.41 -8.71
C TYR A 378 -5.00 15.18 -8.33
N ASN A 379 -5.95 15.76 -9.07
CA ASN A 379 -7.37 15.62 -8.75
C ASN A 379 -7.88 14.18 -8.88
N LYS A 380 -7.36 13.41 -9.86
CA LYS A 380 -7.64 11.97 -9.95
C LYS A 380 -7.06 11.21 -8.77
N TYR A 381 -5.81 11.52 -8.37
CA TYR A 381 -5.20 10.90 -7.20
C TYR A 381 -5.99 11.21 -5.92
N LYS A 382 -6.43 12.46 -5.75
CA LYS A 382 -7.31 12.89 -4.66
C LYS A 382 -8.57 12.04 -4.58
N GLN A 383 -9.23 11.75 -5.72
CA GLN A 383 -10.42 10.89 -5.75
C GLN A 383 -10.10 9.47 -5.25
N CYS A 384 -8.97 8.89 -5.66
CA CYS A 384 -8.53 7.59 -5.16
C CYS A 384 -8.24 7.59 -3.65
N PHE A 385 -7.69 8.69 -3.12
CA PHE A 385 -7.44 8.86 -1.68
C PHE A 385 -8.74 8.97 -0.88
N GLU A 386 -9.72 9.74 -1.37
CA GLU A 386 -11.04 9.86 -0.74
C GLU A 386 -11.82 8.54 -0.81
N GLU A 387 -11.75 7.83 -1.93
CA GLU A 387 -12.31 6.48 -2.10
C GLU A 387 -11.69 5.51 -1.09
N TRP A 388 -10.37 5.50 -0.93
CA TRP A 388 -9.68 4.65 0.05
C TRP A 388 -10.16 4.91 1.49
N LEU A 389 -10.32 6.17 1.89
CA LEU A 389 -10.88 6.52 3.21
C LEU A 389 -12.35 6.08 3.34
N SER A 390 -13.16 6.30 2.29
CA SER A 390 -14.57 5.89 2.28
C SER A 390 -14.73 4.38 2.39
N GLU A 391 -13.91 3.62 1.65
CA GLU A 391 -13.92 2.16 1.68
C GLU A 391 -13.59 1.63 3.07
N MET A 392 -12.53 2.13 3.73
CA MET A 392 -12.19 1.71 5.09
C MET A 392 -13.27 2.10 6.12
N LYS A 393 -13.94 3.23 5.92
CA LYS A 393 -15.09 3.65 6.73
C LYS A 393 -16.29 2.71 6.61
N GLU A 394 -16.51 2.10 5.45
CA GLU A 394 -17.65 1.22 5.20
C GLU A 394 -17.45 -0.23 5.67
N ASN A 395 -16.30 -0.57 6.25
CA ASN A 395 -16.03 -1.89 6.80
C ASN A 395 -16.64 -2.11 8.19
N HIS A 396 -16.65 -3.37 8.65
CA HIS A 396 -17.19 -3.73 9.95
C HIS A 396 -16.45 -3.05 11.11
N ILE A 397 -15.11 -3.16 11.11
CA ILE A 397 -14.25 -2.27 11.88
C ILE A 397 -13.94 -1.09 10.97
N SER A 398 -14.62 0.02 11.21
CA SER A 398 -14.48 1.20 10.39
C SER A 398 -13.28 2.02 10.82
N PHE A 399 -12.58 2.63 9.86
CA PHE A 399 -11.62 3.69 10.14
C PHE A 399 -12.23 5.03 9.74
N GLU A 400 -12.61 5.82 10.74
CA GLU A 400 -13.37 7.07 10.56
C GLU A 400 -12.70 8.27 11.24
N PRO A 401 -11.43 8.58 10.93
CA PRO A 401 -10.73 9.71 11.52
C PRO A 401 -11.28 11.07 11.05
N PHE A 402 -12.09 11.08 9.99
CA PHE A 402 -12.59 12.28 9.33
C PHE A 402 -14.12 12.29 9.22
N ARG A 403 -14.73 13.44 9.50
CA ARG A 403 -16.14 13.71 9.27
C ARG A 403 -16.44 13.80 7.78
N LEU A 404 -17.67 13.46 7.40
CA LEU A 404 -18.14 13.63 6.03
C LEU A 404 -18.06 15.10 5.62
N ASP A 405 -17.47 15.31 4.44
CA ASP A 405 -17.31 16.63 3.86
C ASP A 405 -18.69 17.19 3.45
N LYS A 406 -19.18 18.17 4.22
CA LYS A 406 -20.45 18.85 3.96
C LYS A 406 -20.18 20.34 3.88
N SER A 407 -20.67 20.97 2.82
CA SER A 407 -20.41 22.38 2.46
C SER A 407 -20.76 23.43 3.53
N SER A 408 -21.54 23.06 4.55
CA SER A 408 -21.90 23.91 5.68
C SER A 408 -21.00 23.75 6.91
N VAL A 409 -20.02 22.84 6.90
CA VAL A 409 -19.18 22.50 8.05
C VAL A 409 -17.82 23.18 7.94
N ASP A 410 -17.26 23.57 9.09
CA ASP A 410 -15.92 24.10 9.20
C ASP A 410 -14.90 23.06 8.69
N ALA A 411 -14.21 23.36 7.58
CA ALA A 411 -13.23 22.44 6.98
C ALA A 411 -12.06 22.06 7.90
N LEU A 412 -11.82 22.79 8.99
CA LEU A 412 -10.82 22.43 10.00
C LEU A 412 -11.41 21.60 11.15
N ASP A 413 -12.74 21.50 11.25
CA ASP A 413 -13.46 20.56 12.11
C ASP A 413 -13.68 19.21 11.41
N ILE A 414 -12.89 18.91 10.37
CA ILE A 414 -12.99 17.64 9.66
C ILE A 414 -12.45 16.46 10.49
N ILE A 415 -11.51 16.67 11.41
CA ILE A 415 -10.86 15.58 12.15
C ILE A 415 -11.66 15.21 13.39
N VAL A 416 -12.13 13.96 13.48
CA VAL A 416 -12.96 13.49 14.60
C VAL A 416 -12.16 13.57 15.90
N GLY A 417 -12.82 14.04 16.97
CA GLY A 417 -12.18 14.24 18.28
C GLY A 417 -11.34 15.52 18.43
N ILE A 418 -11.11 16.29 17.35
CA ILE A 418 -10.36 17.54 17.40
C ILE A 418 -11.25 18.72 17.03
N THR A 419 -11.33 19.70 17.92
CA THR A 419 -12.05 20.96 17.68
C THR A 419 -11.07 22.08 17.32
N PRO A 420 -11.23 22.77 16.19
CA PRO A 420 -10.35 23.87 15.81
C PRO A 420 -10.49 25.08 16.75
N HIS A 421 -9.36 25.67 17.16
CA HIS A 421 -9.33 26.79 18.11
C HIS A 421 -9.17 28.14 17.40
N TYR A 422 -10.24 28.93 17.38
CA TYR A 422 -10.30 30.24 16.74
C TYR A 422 -10.31 31.40 17.73
N GLY A 423 -9.85 32.57 17.29
CA GLY A 423 -10.08 33.83 18.02
C GLY A 423 -11.52 34.32 17.80
N PHE A 424 -12.03 35.15 18.71
CA PHE A 424 -13.42 35.62 18.70
C PHE A 424 -13.87 36.29 17.39
N LEU A 425 -12.96 36.98 16.69
CA LEU A 425 -13.24 37.68 15.43
C LEU A 425 -12.51 37.08 14.22
N SER A 426 -11.95 35.86 14.34
CA SER A 426 -11.22 35.26 13.22
C SER A 426 -12.14 34.55 12.23
N LYS A 427 -11.78 34.62 10.94
CA LYS A 427 -12.29 33.71 9.90
C LYS A 427 -12.15 32.24 10.36
N LYS A 428 -13.03 31.36 9.87
CA LYS A 428 -13.09 29.93 10.21
C LYS A 428 -13.06 29.06 8.94
N GLY A 429 -12.76 27.78 9.09
CA GLY A 429 -12.75 26.81 7.98
C GLY A 429 -11.99 27.27 6.75
N CYS A 430 -12.58 27.08 5.57
CA CYS A 430 -11.96 27.47 4.30
C CYS A 430 -11.59 28.95 4.21
N ASP A 431 -12.35 29.86 4.84
CA ASP A 431 -12.00 31.29 4.85
C ASP A 431 -10.73 31.58 5.66
N TYR A 432 -10.49 30.79 6.72
CA TYR A 432 -9.25 30.85 7.48
C TYR A 432 -8.08 30.30 6.65
N ILE A 433 -8.30 29.20 5.94
CA ILE A 433 -7.31 28.62 5.01
C ILE A 433 -6.95 29.64 3.92
N ASP A 434 -7.93 30.27 3.26
CA ASP A 434 -7.72 31.30 2.23
C ASP A 434 -6.88 32.49 2.74
N LYS A 435 -7.16 32.93 3.99
CA LYS A 435 -6.35 33.96 4.64
C LYS A 435 -4.90 33.49 4.79
N LYS A 436 -4.68 32.29 5.33
CA LYS A 436 -3.33 31.78 5.58
C LYS A 436 -2.54 31.46 4.31
N LEU A 437 -3.20 30.97 3.27
CA LEU A 437 -2.61 30.85 1.93
C LEU A 437 -2.14 32.24 1.44
N SER A 438 -2.95 33.29 1.66
CA SER A 438 -2.59 34.66 1.28
C SER A 438 -1.46 35.24 2.13
N ASP A 439 -1.38 34.89 3.42
CA ASP A 439 -0.28 35.29 4.30
C ASP A 439 1.05 34.59 3.89
N ASN A 440 0.95 33.35 3.38
CA ASN A 440 2.10 32.51 3.05
C ASN A 440 2.56 32.59 1.58
N ILE A 441 1.78 33.18 0.67
CA ILE A 441 2.10 33.25 -0.76
C ILE A 441 3.45 33.92 -1.06
N GLY A 442 3.85 34.89 -0.22
CA GLY A 442 5.14 35.58 -0.34
C GLY A 442 6.35 34.67 -0.08
N LYS A 443 6.15 33.52 0.58
CA LYS A 443 7.20 32.51 0.82
C LYS A 443 7.45 31.61 -0.40
N ILE A 444 6.55 31.62 -1.38
CA ILE A 444 6.63 30.76 -2.57
C ILE A 444 7.52 31.41 -3.63
N SER A 445 8.59 30.71 -3.99
CA SER A 445 9.51 31.12 -5.05
C SER A 445 8.79 31.24 -6.39
N ALA A 446 9.11 32.28 -7.16
CA ALA A 446 8.53 32.52 -8.48
C ALA A 446 9.02 31.53 -9.55
N ASN A 447 10.10 30.80 -9.28
CA ASN A 447 10.72 29.88 -10.25
C ASN A 447 10.21 28.44 -10.14
N LEU A 448 9.36 28.15 -9.15
CA LEU A 448 8.79 26.83 -8.98
C LEU A 448 7.76 26.55 -10.08
N ASN A 449 7.67 25.29 -10.52
CA ASN A 449 6.62 24.90 -11.43
C ASN A 449 5.23 25.03 -10.75
N PRO A 450 4.13 25.10 -11.52
CA PRO A 450 2.80 25.32 -10.95
C PRO A 450 2.35 24.29 -9.91
N LEU A 451 2.56 22.99 -10.15
CA LEU A 451 2.16 21.94 -9.22
C LEU A 451 2.99 21.99 -7.93
N GLN A 452 4.30 22.18 -8.05
CA GLN A 452 5.20 22.38 -6.91
C GLN A 452 4.78 23.60 -6.09
N SER A 453 4.49 24.72 -6.74
CA SER A 453 4.04 25.94 -6.06
C SER A 453 2.73 25.73 -5.29
N PHE A 454 1.80 24.97 -5.87
CA PHE A 454 0.52 24.64 -5.26
C PHE A 454 0.71 23.78 -4.01
N LEU A 455 1.41 22.65 -4.13
CA LEU A 455 1.60 21.73 -3.00
C LEU A 455 2.49 22.34 -1.91
N GLU A 456 3.53 23.10 -2.27
CA GLU A 456 4.35 23.84 -1.31
C GLU A 456 3.53 24.84 -0.50
N LEU A 457 2.70 25.66 -1.18
CA LEU A 457 1.87 26.66 -0.53
C LEU A 457 0.86 26.04 0.44
N PHE A 458 0.19 24.96 0.01
CA PHE A 458 -0.74 24.25 0.87
C PHE A 458 -0.03 23.55 2.01
N TYR A 459 1.10 22.88 1.76
CA TYR A 459 1.84 22.19 2.81
C TYR A 459 2.28 23.14 3.92
N ILE A 460 2.96 24.26 3.59
CA ILE A 460 3.42 25.22 4.62
C ILE A 460 2.25 25.83 5.41
N THR A 461 1.12 26.06 4.72
CA THR A 461 -0.07 26.64 5.32
C THR A 461 -0.77 25.66 6.24
N LEU A 462 -0.98 24.42 5.79
CA LEU A 462 -1.67 23.39 6.55
C LEU A 462 -0.82 22.91 7.73
N LYS A 463 0.50 22.84 7.58
CA LYS A 463 1.42 22.59 8.70
C LYS A 463 1.25 23.62 9.82
N GLU A 464 1.25 24.91 9.47
CA GLU A 464 1.02 26.00 10.42
C GLU A 464 -0.37 25.92 11.08
N ILE A 465 -1.41 25.54 10.32
CA ILE A 465 -2.77 25.39 10.83
C ILE A 465 -2.88 24.19 11.78
N CYS A 466 -2.33 23.04 11.40
CA CYS A 466 -2.29 21.84 12.24
C CYS A 466 -1.63 22.14 13.59
N GLU A 467 -0.47 22.81 13.59
CA GLU A 467 0.26 23.15 14.81
C GLU A 467 -0.50 24.16 15.70
N ASN A 468 -1.06 25.22 15.09
CA ASN A 468 -1.60 26.35 15.85
C ASN A 468 -3.10 26.29 16.15
N LYS A 469 -3.86 25.51 15.38
CA LYS A 469 -5.33 25.47 15.45
C LYS A 469 -5.88 24.10 15.84
N LEU A 470 -5.16 23.04 15.48
CA LEU A 470 -5.56 21.67 15.73
C LEU A 470 -4.70 20.98 16.80
N LYS A 471 -3.53 21.57 17.14
CA LYS A 471 -2.55 21.03 18.09
C LYS A 471 -2.02 19.66 17.68
N LEU A 472 -1.71 19.52 16.39
CA LEU A 472 -1.20 18.33 15.72
C LEU A 472 0.29 18.39 15.36
#